data_AF-A0A8B7IKK8-F1
#
_entry.id   AF-A0A8B7IKK8-F1
#
_cell.length_a   1.000
_cell.length_b   1.000
_cell.length_c   1.000
_cell.angle_alpha   90.00
_cell.angle_beta   90.00
_cell.angle_gamma   90.00
#
_symmetry.space_group_name_H-M   'P 1'
#
loop_
_entity.id
_entity.type
_entity.pdbx_description
1 polymer ?
#
loop_
_entity_poly.entity_id
_entity_poly.type
_entity_poly.pdbx_seq_one_letter_code
_entity_poly.pdbx_strand_id
1 'polypeptide(L)'
;MAHPQSSPGQYPLSNGDPYAGHSYLSGFISLLLRAEPYPTARYGAQCLQPSNVMGIENICELAARLLFSAIEWAKGIPFFPDFQLSDQVALLRMTWSELFVLNAAQCAMPLHV
;
A
#
# COMPACT_ATOMS: atom_id res chain seq x y z
N MET A 1 7.76 -25.64 -29.92
CA MET A 1 6.44 -25.85 -29.28
C MET A 1 6.19 -24.65 -28.38
N ALA A 2 5.14 -23.89 -28.68
CA ALA A 2 4.89 -22.57 -28.09
C ALA A 2 4.40 -22.70 -26.63
N HIS A 3 4.99 -21.91 -25.74
CA HIS A 3 4.46 -21.68 -24.39
C HIS A 3 3.19 -20.83 -24.47
N PRO A 4 2.08 -21.20 -23.82
CA PRO A 4 0.94 -20.31 -23.73
C PRO A 4 1.23 -19.24 -22.67
N GLN A 5 1.14 -17.99 -23.13
CA GLN A 5 1.18 -16.76 -22.37
C GLN A 5 -0.08 -16.68 -21.50
N SER A 6 0.08 -16.71 -20.17
CA SER A 6 -1.01 -16.54 -19.20
C SER A 6 -1.34 -15.05 -19.04
N SER A 7 -2.48 -14.64 -19.61
CA SER A 7 -3.05 -13.30 -19.40
C SER A 7 -3.47 -13.08 -17.93
N PRO A 8 -3.22 -11.90 -17.35
CA PRO A 8 -3.66 -11.57 -16.00
C PRO A 8 -5.14 -11.16 -16.05
N GLY A 9 -6.05 -12.10 -15.81
CA GLY A 9 -7.48 -11.74 -15.78
C GLY A 9 -8.49 -12.88 -15.75
N GLN A 10 -8.08 -14.15 -15.81
CA GLN A 10 -9.03 -15.26 -15.74
C GLN A 10 -8.79 -16.09 -14.48
N TYR A 11 -9.51 -15.77 -13.41
CA TYR A 11 -9.68 -16.67 -12.29
C TYR A 11 -10.87 -17.59 -12.59
N PRO A 12 -10.66 -18.91 -12.75
CA PRO A 12 -11.78 -19.83 -12.93
C PRO A 12 -12.51 -19.95 -11.58
N LEU A 13 -13.76 -19.48 -11.55
CA LEU A 13 -14.69 -19.77 -10.46
C LEU A 13 -15.16 -21.23 -10.63
N SER A 14 -14.30 -22.17 -10.21
CA SER A 14 -14.70 -23.57 -10.10
C SER A 14 -15.57 -23.73 -8.85
N ASN A 15 -16.85 -23.98 -9.10
CA ASN A 15 -17.90 -24.18 -8.11
C ASN A 15 -17.58 -25.44 -7.27
N GLY A 16 -17.11 -25.31 -6.03
CA GLY A 16 -17.07 -26.49 -5.13
C GLY A 16 -16.13 -26.52 -3.91
N ASP A 17 -15.16 -25.62 -3.73
CA ASP A 17 -14.19 -25.75 -2.61
C ASP A 17 -14.48 -24.77 -1.44
N PRO A 18 -14.79 -25.25 -0.22
CA PRO A 18 -14.97 -24.40 0.97
C PRO A 18 -13.73 -23.58 1.33
N TYR A 19 -12.56 -24.01 0.86
CA TYR A 19 -11.27 -23.36 1.08
C TYR A 19 -10.89 -22.35 -0.01
N ALA A 20 -11.66 -22.26 -1.09
CA ALA A 20 -11.37 -21.34 -2.19
C ALA A 20 -11.31 -19.89 -1.69
N GLY A 21 -12.24 -19.50 -0.80
CA GLY A 21 -12.24 -18.18 -0.16
C GLY A 21 -10.95 -17.84 0.58
N HIS A 22 -10.35 -18.81 1.29
CA HIS A 22 -9.08 -18.61 1.99
C HIS A 22 -7.91 -18.37 1.01
N SER A 23 -7.88 -19.11 -0.11
CA SER A 23 -6.88 -18.94 -1.16
C SER A 23 -7.01 -17.59 -1.86
N TYR A 24 -8.24 -17.13 -2.12
CA TYR A 24 -8.48 -15.79 -2.69
C TYR A 24 -8.03 -14.68 -1.76
N LEU A 25 -8.35 -14.75 -0.47
CA LEU A 25 -7.93 -13.74 0.51
C LEU A 25 -6.41 -13.71 0.65
N SER A 26 -5.75 -14.87 0.71
CA SER A 26 -4.29 -14.96 0.76
C SER A 26 -3.65 -14.37 -0.51
N GLY A 27 -4.23 -14.65 -1.68
CA GLY A 27 -3.79 -14.07 -2.95
C GLY A 27 -3.99 -12.55 -3.00
N PHE A 28 -5.12 -12.06 -2.49
CA PHE A 28 -5.42 -10.65 -2.40
C PHE A 28 -4.45 -9.91 -1.49
N ILE A 29 -4.16 -10.45 -0.29
CA ILE A 29 -3.14 -9.90 0.61
C ILE A 29 -1.77 -9.82 -0.09
N SER A 30 -1.40 -10.86 -0.84
CA SER A 30 -0.15 -10.84 -1.62
C SER A 30 -0.11 -9.74 -2.68
N LEU A 31 -1.25 -9.43 -3.31
CA LEU A 31 -1.35 -8.33 -4.27
C LEU A 31 -1.25 -6.96 -3.57
N LEU A 32 -1.87 -6.80 -2.39
CA LEU A 32 -1.74 -5.58 -1.59
C LEU A 32 -0.28 -5.34 -1.17
N LEU A 33 0.42 -6.38 -0.70
CA LEU A 33 1.84 -6.30 -0.34
C LEU A 33 2.74 -5.97 -1.54
N ARG A 34 2.36 -6.39 -2.75
CA ARG A 34 3.11 -6.09 -3.97
C ARG A 34 2.90 -4.65 -4.46
N ALA A 35 1.82 -4.00 -4.03
CA ALA A 35 1.54 -2.61 -4.33
C ALA A 35 2.33 -1.63 -3.43
N GLU A 36 2.98 -2.12 -2.38
CA GLU A 36 3.83 -1.31 -1.49
C GLU A 36 4.99 -0.69 -2.28
N PRO A 37 5.06 0.65 -2.42
CA PRO A 37 6.06 1.30 -3.26
C PRO A 37 7.48 1.16 -2.71
N TYR A 38 7.60 0.95 -1.39
CA TYR A 38 8.88 0.79 -0.70
C TYR A 38 8.75 -0.25 0.42
N PRO A 39 9.79 -1.07 0.68
CA PRO A 39 9.81 -1.92 1.87
C PRO A 39 9.76 -1.05 3.13
N THR A 40 8.68 -1.16 3.92
CA THR A 40 8.42 -0.45 5.18
C THR A 40 9.63 -0.44 6.13
N ALA A 41 10.46 -1.47 6.07
CA ALA A 41 11.70 -1.60 6.83
C ALA A 41 12.70 -0.43 6.67
N ARG A 42 12.68 0.31 5.55
CA ARG A 42 13.61 1.42 5.32
C ARG A 42 13.25 2.67 6.11
N TYR A 43 11.97 2.89 6.37
CA TYR A 43 11.50 4.04 7.16
C TYR A 43 11.69 3.79 8.66
N GLY A 44 11.38 2.57 9.12
CA GLY A 44 11.60 2.14 10.51
C GLY A 44 13.08 2.14 10.96
N ALA A 45 14.01 1.86 10.05
CA ALA A 45 15.44 1.85 10.37
C ALA A 45 16.03 3.25 10.57
N GLN A 46 15.42 4.29 9.98
CA GLN A 46 15.89 5.67 10.09
C GLN A 46 15.33 6.39 11.31
N CYS A 47 14.14 6.02 11.79
CA CYS A 47 13.54 6.61 12.99
C CYS A 47 14.07 6.02 14.31
N LEU A 48 14.56 4.78 14.31
CA LEU A 48 15.03 4.09 15.52
C LEU A 48 16.50 4.37 15.87
N GLN A 49 17.17 5.31 15.17
CA GLN A 49 18.54 5.69 15.52
C GLN A 49 18.52 6.67 16.70
N PRO A 50 19.12 6.30 17.86
CA PRO A 50 19.04 7.07 19.10
C PRO A 50 19.72 8.45 19.03
N SER A 51 20.46 8.75 17.96
CA SER A 51 21.24 9.98 17.80
C SER A 51 20.59 11.03 16.90
N ASN A 52 19.46 10.73 16.24
CA ASN A 52 18.82 11.64 15.28
C ASN A 52 17.48 12.15 15.80
N VAL A 53 17.51 13.24 16.58
CA VAL A 53 16.34 14.14 16.67
C VAL A 53 16.10 14.65 15.25
N MET A 54 15.10 14.10 14.55
CA MET A 54 14.75 14.60 13.22
C MET A 54 14.32 16.07 13.37
N GLY A 55 15.05 16.99 12.74
CA GLY A 55 14.62 18.38 12.65
C GLY A 55 13.27 18.49 11.94
N ILE A 56 12.51 19.55 12.21
CA ILE A 56 11.15 19.76 11.68
C ILE A 56 11.11 19.64 10.15
N GLU A 57 12.13 20.15 9.44
CA GLU A 57 12.23 20.03 7.97
C GLU A 57 12.30 18.57 7.52
N ASN A 58 13.05 17.73 8.25
CA ASN A 58 13.18 16.30 7.97
C ASN A 58 11.89 15.53 8.30
N ILE A 59 11.13 15.98 9.32
CA ILE A 59 9.80 15.43 9.65
C ILE A 59 8.79 15.75 8.55
N CYS A 60 8.77 17.00 8.06
CA CYS A 60 7.90 17.41 6.96
C CYS A 60 8.25 16.68 5.65
N GLU A 61 9.54 16.51 5.36
CA GLU A 61 10.00 15.72 4.21
C GLU A 61 9.55 14.26 4.33
N LEU A 62 9.73 13.64 5.50
CA LEU A 62 9.26 12.29 5.75
C LEU A 62 7.74 12.19 5.59
N ALA A 63 6.98 13.14 6.14
CA ALA A 63 5.53 13.17 5.99
C ALA A 63 5.11 13.27 4.52
N ALA A 64 5.75 14.13 3.73
CA ALA A 64 5.48 14.23 2.30
C ALA A 64 5.75 12.90 1.60
N ARG A 65 6.88 12.24 1.90
CA ARG A 65 7.22 10.93 1.34
C ARG A 65 6.21 9.83 1.70
N LEU A 66 5.75 9.81 2.96
CA LEU A 66 4.71 8.87 3.40
C LEU A 66 3.38 9.11 2.69
N LEU A 67 3.00 10.36 2.49
CA LEU A 67 1.78 10.72 1.75
C LEU A 67 1.88 10.30 0.28
N PHE A 68 3.00 10.54 -0.39
CA PHE A 68 3.22 10.08 -1.76
C PHE A 68 3.20 8.55 -1.85
N SER A 69 3.82 7.86 -0.90
CA SER A 69 3.80 6.40 -0.81
C SER A 69 2.38 5.86 -0.65
N ALA A 70 1.56 6.49 0.19
CA ALA A 70 0.15 6.10 0.38
C ALA A 70 -0.68 6.24 -0.90
N ILE A 71 -0.49 7.33 -1.64
CA ILE A 71 -1.19 7.58 -2.91
C ILE A 71 -0.72 6.60 -3.99
N GLU A 72 0.59 6.34 -4.07
CA GLU A 72 1.17 5.40 -5.02
C GLU A 72 0.70 3.97 -4.75
N TRP A 73 0.65 3.56 -3.48
CA TRP A 73 0.07 2.28 -3.06
C TRP A 73 -1.38 2.14 -3.51
N ALA A 74 -2.23 3.14 -3.26
CA ALA A 74 -3.64 3.10 -3.64
C ALA A 74 -3.81 2.93 -5.16
N LYS A 75 -2.93 3.52 -5.96
CA LYS A 75 -2.93 3.32 -7.43
C LYS A 75 -2.42 1.93 -7.86
N GLY A 76 -1.73 1.21 -6.98
CA GLY A 76 -1.16 -0.11 -7.25
C GLY A 76 -2.02 -1.29 -6.79
N ILE A 77 -3.00 -1.08 -5.90
CA ILE A 77 -3.85 -2.16 -5.39
C ILE A 77 -4.86 -2.65 -6.45
N PRO A 78 -5.32 -3.91 -6.37
CA PRO A 78 -6.36 -4.41 -7.28
C PRO A 78 -7.65 -3.58 -7.20
N PHE A 79 -8.37 -3.47 -8.33
CA PHE A 79 -9.67 -2.80 -8.49
C PHE A 79 -9.67 -1.27 -8.39
N PHE A 80 -8.76 -0.65 -7.64
CA PHE A 80 -8.73 0.81 -7.53
C PHE A 80 -8.48 1.53 -8.88
N PRO A 81 -7.55 1.05 -9.74
CA PRO A 81 -7.32 1.66 -11.06
C PRO A 81 -8.50 1.52 -12.03
N ASP A 82 -9.43 0.59 -11.76
CA ASP A 82 -10.59 0.33 -12.62
C ASP A 82 -11.71 1.36 -12.41
N PHE A 83 -11.67 2.12 -11.31
CA PHE A 83 -12.60 3.23 -11.07
C PHE A 83 -12.36 4.40 -12.03
N GLN A 84 -13.41 5.21 -12.24
CA GLN A 84 -13.26 6.48 -12.95
C GLN A 84 -12.29 7.40 -12.21
N LEU A 85 -11.54 8.22 -12.94
CA LEU A 85 -10.56 9.13 -12.33
C LEU A 85 -11.22 10.07 -11.29
N SER A 86 -12.46 10.51 -11.53
CA SER A 86 -13.25 11.29 -10.59
C SER A 86 -13.44 10.57 -9.26
N ASP A 87 -13.72 9.27 -9.31
CA ASP A 87 -13.98 8.45 -8.13
C ASP A 87 -12.68 8.14 -7.40
N GLN A 88 -11.59 7.85 -8.12
CA GLN A 88 -10.26 7.70 -7.54
C GLN A 88 -9.86 8.95 -6.76
N VAL A 89 -10.05 10.14 -7.35
CA VAL A 89 -9.76 11.41 -6.69
C VAL A 89 -10.68 11.66 -5.51
N ALA A 90 -11.98 11.37 -5.62
CA ALA A 90 -12.94 11.55 -4.54
C ALA A 90 -12.61 10.65 -3.33
N LEU A 91 -12.33 9.37 -3.58
CA LEU A 91 -11.94 8.41 -2.56
C LEU A 91 -10.65 8.85 -1.84
N LEU A 92 -9.61 9.21 -2.60
CA LEU A 92 -8.36 9.71 -2.02
C LEU A 92 -8.57 10.99 -1.19
N ARG A 93 -9.42 11.92 -1.65
CA ARG A 93 -9.76 13.12 -0.88
C ARG A 93 -10.46 12.81 0.44
N MET A 94 -11.21 11.72 0.52
CA MET A 94 -11.89 11.29 1.74
C MET A 94 -10.96 10.55 2.71
N THR A 95 -9.99 9.79 2.20
CA THR A 95 -9.22 8.83 3.03
C THR A 95 -7.73 9.14 3.17
N TRP A 96 -7.19 10.17 2.52
CA TRP A 96 -5.74 10.45 2.52
C TRP A 96 -5.13 10.57 3.92
N SER A 97 -5.86 11.15 4.88
CA SER A 97 -5.39 11.32 6.26
C SER A 97 -5.32 9.98 6.99
N GLU A 98 -6.30 9.11 6.79
CA GLU A 98 -6.31 7.75 7.35
C GLU A 98 -5.16 6.92 6.80
N LEU A 99 -4.96 6.95 5.48
CA LEU A 99 -3.83 6.27 4.81
C LEU A 99 -2.49 6.81 5.30
N PHE A 100 -2.38 8.12 5.51
CA PHE A 100 -1.18 8.76 6.05
C PHE A 100 -0.87 8.29 7.47
N VAL A 101 -1.86 8.29 8.36
CA VAL A 101 -1.69 7.83 9.76
C VAL A 101 -1.30 6.36 9.83
N LEU A 102 -1.92 5.50 9.00
CA LEU A 102 -1.55 4.09 8.90
C LEU A 102 -0.09 3.91 8.44
N ASN A 103 0.33 4.64 7.40
CA ASN A 103 1.71 4.61 6.92
C ASN A 103 2.70 5.11 7.98
N ALA A 104 2.40 6.20 8.68
CA ALA A 104 3.23 6.73 9.75
C ALA A 104 3.39 5.74 10.91
N ALA A 105 2.30 5.06 11.30
CA ALA A 105 2.31 4.02 12.31
C ALA A 105 3.16 2.81 11.89
N GLN A 106 3.02 2.35 10.65
CA GLN A 106 3.84 1.27 10.10
C GLN A 106 5.34 1.62 10.06
N CYS A 107 5.66 2.90 9.85
CA CYS A 107 7.03 3.41 9.82
C CYS A 107 7.61 3.73 11.20
N ALA A 108 6.85 3.51 12.29
CA ALA A 108 7.22 3.94 13.64
C ALA A 108 7.66 5.42 13.69
N MET A 109 6.97 6.30 12.96
CA MET A 109 7.29 7.72 12.91
C MET A 109 7.17 8.32 14.32
N PRO A 110 8.24 8.92 14.88
CA PRO A 110 8.20 9.48 16.22
C PRO A 110 7.37 10.77 16.19
N LEU A 111 6.15 10.71 16.71
CA LEU A 111 5.31 11.87 16.96
C LEU A 111 5.51 12.26 18.43
N HIS A 112 6.23 13.36 18.67
CA HIS A 112 6.34 13.94 20.01
C HIS A 112 5.02 14.67 20.29
N VAL A 113 4.27 14.21 21.31
CA VAL A 113 3.08 14.89 21.85
C VAL A 113 3.49 15.87 22.94
#